data_AF-A0A3N4CXF8-F1
#
_entry.id   AF-A0A3N4CXF8-F1
#
_cell.length_a   1.000
_cell.length_b   1.000
_cell.length_c   1.000
_cell.angle_alpha   90.00
_cell.angle_beta   90.00
_cell.angle_gamma   90.00
#
_symmetry.space_group_name_H-M   'P 1'
#
loop_
_entity.id
_entity.type
_entity.pdbx_description
1 polymer ?
#
loop_
_entity_poly.entity_id
_entity_poly.type
_entity_poly.pdbx_seq_one_letter_code
_entity_poly.pdbx_strand_id
1 'polypeptide(L)'
;MSIEKDMMVNYSAIDLLSEDINKHHRGIEASMDTLTGKLDLMESSWDGEDREAYAVRRREWNQKELEMRSALQQFNIEVFNAKLGYHGAEVQNRRIMDNVEIPKA
;
A
#
# COMPACT_ATOMS: atom_id res chain seq x y z
N MET A 1 30.51 -10.37 9.50
CA MET A 1 30.15 -10.32 8.07
C MET A 1 28.71 -10.75 7.76
N SER A 2 27.87 -11.22 8.71
CA SER A 2 26.48 -11.65 8.41
C SER A 2 25.44 -10.50 8.43
N ILE A 3 25.58 -9.57 9.38
CA ILE A 3 24.55 -8.53 9.64
C ILE A 3 24.32 -7.62 8.43
N GLU A 4 25.38 -7.16 7.76
CA GLU A 4 25.27 -6.26 6.60
C GLU A 4 24.51 -6.91 5.43
N LYS A 5 24.78 -8.19 5.16
CA LYS A 5 24.13 -8.95 4.09
C LYS A 5 22.65 -9.20 4.40
N ASP A 6 22.35 -9.61 5.63
CA ASP A 6 20.96 -9.86 6.07
C ASP A 6 20.12 -8.59 6.00
N MET A 7 20.72 -7.43 6.28
CA MET A 7 20.07 -6.12 6.18
C MET A 7 19.83 -5.65 4.74
N MET A 8 20.81 -5.81 3.83
CA MET A 8 20.64 -5.47 2.40
C MET A 8 19.55 -6.31 1.72
N VAL A 9 19.46 -7.60 2.06
CA VAL A 9 18.40 -8.49 1.57
C VAL A 9 17.03 -7.99 2.03
N ASN A 10 16.93 -7.56 3.29
CA ASN A 10 15.67 -7.05 3.85
C ASN A 10 15.22 -5.74 3.18
N TYR A 11 16.15 -4.85 2.85
CA TYR A 11 15.83 -3.61 2.13
C TYR A 11 15.28 -3.87 0.72
N SER A 12 15.94 -4.78 0.00
CA SER A 12 15.48 -5.19 -1.33
C SER A 12 14.08 -5.83 -1.27
N ALA A 13 13.79 -6.59 -0.22
CA ALA A 13 12.47 -7.18 0.00
C ALA A 13 11.39 -6.12 0.32
N ILE A 14 11.71 -5.08 1.09
CA ILE A 14 10.79 -3.97 1.39
C ILE A 14 10.49 -3.14 0.14
N ASP A 15 11.50 -2.85 -0.69
CA ASP A 15 11.32 -2.12 -1.93
C ASP A 15 10.44 -2.91 -2.92
N LEU A 16 10.71 -4.21 -3.09
CA LEU A 16 9.87 -5.09 -3.90
C LEU A 16 8.43 -5.15 -3.38
N LEU A 17 8.25 -5.29 -2.06
CA LEU A 17 6.93 -5.29 -1.45
C LEU A 17 6.19 -3.97 -1.73
N SER A 18 6.86 -2.82 -1.60
CA SER A 18 6.26 -1.52 -1.89
C SER A 18 5.85 -1.38 -3.36
N GLU A 19 6.67 -1.85 -4.29
CA GLU A 19 6.33 -1.87 -5.72
C GLU A 19 5.13 -2.77 -6.03
N ASP A 20 5.10 -3.97 -5.47
CA ASP A 20 4.00 -4.93 -5.64
C ASP A 20 2.69 -4.40 -5.06
N ILE A 21 2.73 -3.76 -3.89
CA ILE A 21 1.55 -3.13 -3.28
C ILE A 21 1.03 -2.01 -4.18
N ASN A 22 1.91 -1.13 -4.67
CA ASN A 22 1.52 -0.05 -5.58
C ASN A 22 0.93 -0.58 -6.89
N LYS A 23 1.46 -1.70 -7.40
CA LYS A 23 0.93 -2.37 -8.60
C LYS A 23 -0.45 -2.97 -8.35
N HIS A 24 -0.63 -3.69 -7.24
CA HIS A 24 -1.92 -4.26 -6.87
C HIS A 24 -2.96 -3.17 -6.60
N HIS A 25 -2.56 -2.07 -5.97
CA HIS A 25 -3.41 -0.92 -5.73
C HIS A 25 -3.98 -0.36 -7.03
N ARG A 26 -3.13 -0.06 -8.02
CA ARG A 26 -3.57 0.41 -9.35
C ARG A 26 -4.53 -0.58 -10.04
N GLY A 27 -4.31 -1.88 -9.84
CA GLY A 27 -5.20 -2.93 -10.37
C GLY A 27 -6.59 -2.94 -9.73
N ILE A 28 -6.64 -2.74 -8.41
CA ILE A 28 -7.90 -2.59 -7.66
C ILE A 28 -8.63 -1.34 -8.13
N GLU A 29 -7.96 -0.20 -8.23
CA GLU A 29 -8.56 1.06 -8.70
C GLU A 29 -9.16 0.90 -10.11
N ALA A 30 -8.40 0.34 -11.05
CA ALA A 30 -8.90 0.11 -12.42
C ALA A 30 -10.11 -0.83 -12.47
N SER A 31 -10.13 -1.85 -11.60
CA SER A 31 -11.26 -2.79 -11.52
C SER A 31 -12.51 -2.12 -10.95
N MET A 32 -12.34 -1.26 -9.95
CA MET A 32 -13.42 -0.46 -9.37
C MET A 32 -13.97 0.53 -10.40
N ASP A 33 -13.11 1.28 -11.08
CA ASP A 33 -13.51 2.23 -12.12
C ASP A 33 -14.29 1.54 -13.26
N THR A 34 -13.83 0.34 -13.66
CA THR A 34 -14.51 -0.48 -14.67
C THR A 34 -15.91 -0.89 -14.21
N LEU A 35 -16.04 -1.31 -12.96
CA LEU A 35 -17.33 -1.75 -12.43
C LEU A 35 -18.29 -0.56 -12.28
N THR A 36 -17.81 0.57 -11.75
CA THR A 36 -18.56 1.82 -11.64
C THR A 36 -19.06 2.27 -13.01
N GLY A 37 -18.21 2.26 -14.04
CA GLY A 37 -18.60 2.62 -15.41
C GLY A 37 -19.64 1.68 -16.03
N LYS A 38 -19.55 0.38 -15.75
CA LYS A 38 -20.59 -0.58 -16.17
C LYS A 38 -21.92 -0.32 -15.48
N LEU A 39 -21.89 -0.01 -14.19
CA LEU A 39 -23.07 0.31 -13.40
C LEU A 39 -23.71 1.63 -13.89
N ASP A 40 -22.92 2.65 -14.23
CA ASP A 40 -23.42 3.91 -14.81
C ASP A 40 -24.21 3.70 -16.11
N LEU A 41 -23.72 2.83 -16.98
CA LEU A 41 -24.42 2.49 -18.22
C LEU A 41 -25.78 1.84 -17.94
N MET A 42 -25.87 1.00 -16.90
CA MET A 42 -27.11 0.33 -16.52
C MET A 42 -28.12 1.26 -15.86
N GLU A 43 -27.68 2.34 -15.20
CA GLU A 43 -28.61 3.31 -14.56
C GLU A 43 -29.61 3.89 -15.56
N SER A 44 -29.16 4.16 -16.79
CA SER A 44 -30.02 4.68 -17.87
C SER A 44 -31.16 3.73 -18.27
N SER A 45 -31.07 2.46 -17.88
CA SER A 45 -32.04 1.41 -18.19
C SER A 45 -33.02 1.11 -17.04
N TRP A 46 -32.84 1.71 -15.86
CA TRP A 46 -33.64 1.41 -14.68
C TRP A 46 -34.67 2.51 -14.44
N ASP A 47 -35.95 2.13 -14.38
CA ASP A 47 -37.08 3.05 -14.16
C ASP A 47 -37.70 2.83 -12.77
N GLY A 48 -38.28 3.90 -12.20
CA GLY A 48 -39.09 3.81 -10.98
C GLY A 48 -38.32 3.40 -9.72
N GLU A 49 -38.88 2.47 -8.96
CA GLU A 49 -38.36 2.01 -7.65
C GLU A 49 -36.95 1.38 -7.73
N ASP A 50 -36.64 0.73 -8.86
CA ASP A 50 -35.32 0.14 -9.12
C ASP A 50 -34.21 1.21 -9.17
N ARG A 51 -34.54 2.41 -9.66
CA ARG A 51 -33.60 3.54 -9.71
C ARG A 51 -33.29 4.09 -8.32
N GLU A 52 -34.28 4.16 -7.42
CA GLU A 52 -34.04 4.57 -6.03
C GLU A 52 -33.22 3.54 -5.28
N ALA A 53 -33.55 2.25 -5.40
CA ALA A 53 -32.80 1.16 -4.78
C ALA A 53 -31.34 1.12 -5.26
N TYR A 54 -31.11 1.41 -6.54
CA TYR A 54 -29.79 1.58 -7.11
C TYR A 54 -29.04 2.77 -6.53
N ALA A 55 -29.67 3.95 -6.48
CA ALA A 55 -29.04 5.16 -5.97
C ALA A 55 -28.58 5.01 -4.51
N VAL A 56 -29.25 4.17 -3.71
CA VAL A 56 -28.81 3.78 -2.37
C VAL A 56 -27.56 2.89 -2.45
N ARG A 57 -27.62 1.78 -3.21
CA ARG A 57 -26.48 0.86 -3.36
C ARG A 57 -25.25 1.54 -3.98
N ARG A 58 -25.45 2.47 -4.91
CA ARG A 58 -24.42 3.32 -5.52
C ARG A 58 -23.67 4.13 -4.47
N ARG A 59 -24.39 4.73 -3.52
CA ARG A 59 -23.78 5.50 -2.42
C ARG A 59 -22.98 4.60 -1.48
N GLU A 60 -23.52 3.45 -1.11
CA GLU A 60 -22.81 2.46 -0.28
C GLU A 60 -21.55 1.95 -0.97
N TRP A 61 -21.63 1.66 -2.26
CA TRP A 61 -20.51 1.25 -3.08
C TRP A 61 -19.40 2.29 -3.10
N ASN A 62 -19.74 3.55 -3.42
CA ASN A 62 -18.78 4.65 -3.46
C ASN A 62 -18.11 4.87 -2.08
N GLN A 63 -18.87 4.71 -1.00
CA GLN A 63 -18.33 4.79 0.35
C GLN A 63 -17.32 3.67 0.64
N LYS A 64 -17.65 2.42 0.25
CA LYS A 64 -16.74 1.28 0.40
C LYS A 64 -15.48 1.40 -0.44
N GLU A 65 -15.61 1.97 -1.64
CA GLU A 65 -14.47 2.29 -2.49
C GLU A 65 -13.53 3.30 -1.81
N LEU A 66 -14.08 4.39 -1.25
CA LEU A 66 -13.31 5.40 -0.55
C LEU A 66 -12.59 4.81 0.68
N GLU A 67 -13.29 4.00 1.47
CA GLU A 67 -12.71 3.28 2.62
C GLU A 67 -11.54 2.40 2.20
N MET A 68 -11.69 1.64 1.12
CA MET A 68 -10.63 0.77 0.60
C MET A 68 -9.43 1.58 0.08
N ARG A 69 -9.66 2.66 -0.68
CA ARG A 69 -8.59 3.56 -1.14
C ARG A 69 -7.82 4.17 0.04
N SER A 70 -8.53 4.62 1.06
CA SER A 70 -7.94 5.16 2.29
C SER A 70 -7.08 4.13 3.03
N ALA A 71 -7.60 2.91 3.22
CA ALA A 71 -6.86 1.83 3.87
C ALA A 71 -5.58 1.46 3.11
N LEU A 72 -5.63 1.43 1.78
CA LEU A 72 -4.47 1.15 0.94
C LEU A 72 -3.42 2.28 1.01
N GLN A 73 -3.85 3.54 1.02
CA GLN A 73 -2.93 4.68 1.21
C GLN A 73 -2.26 4.62 2.58
N GLN A 74 -3.02 4.31 3.64
CA GLN A 74 -2.47 4.20 4.98
C GLN A 74 -1.46 3.04 5.08
N PHE A 75 -1.78 1.91 4.47
CA PHE A 75 -0.85 0.78 4.41
C PHE A 75 0.46 1.14 3.69
N ASN A 76 0.39 1.86 2.57
CA ASN A 76 1.59 2.37 1.87
C ASN A 76 2.45 3.29 2.76
N ILE A 77 1.81 4.15 3.54
CA ILE A 77 2.50 5.02 4.50
C ILE A 77 3.23 4.19 5.56
N GLU A 78 2.58 3.17 6.12
CA GLU A 78 3.20 2.30 7.13
C GLU A 78 4.41 1.54 6.58
N VAL A 79 4.32 1.02 5.34
CA VAL A 79 5.46 0.37 4.67
C VAL A 79 6.62 1.35 4.45
N PHE A 80 6.32 2.58 4.04
CA PHE A 80 7.33 3.62 3.89
C PHE A 80 7.95 4.03 5.23
N ASN A 81 7.16 4.15 6.29
CA ASN A 81 7.65 4.45 7.63
C ASN A 81 8.54 3.33 8.17
N ALA A 82 8.16 2.06 7.94
CA ALA A 82 9.00 0.92 8.28
C ALA A 82 10.36 1.02 7.58
N LYS A 83 10.38 1.34 6.27
CA LYS A 83 11.61 1.59 5.50
C LYS A 83 12.49 2.67 6.15
N LEU A 84 11.92 3.81 6.53
CA LEU A 84 12.66 4.89 7.18
C LEU A 84 13.21 4.49 8.56
N GLY A 85 12.42 3.77 9.36
CA GLY A 85 12.82 3.26 10.66
C GLY A 85 14.01 2.31 10.57
N TYR A 86 13.98 1.37 9.61
CA TYR A 86 15.09 0.47 9.35
C TYR A 86 16.36 1.21 8.90
N HIS A 87 16.23 2.22 8.03
CA HIS A 87 17.38 3.05 7.62
C HIS A 87 18.00 3.81 8.80
N GLY A 88 17.17 4.37 9.69
CA GLY A 88 17.66 5.06 10.90
C GLY A 88 18.44 4.13 11.83
N ALA A 89 17.89 2.93 12.08
CA ALA A 89 18.56 1.91 12.89
C ALA A 89 19.88 1.44 12.25
N GLU A 90 19.96 1.41 10.92
CA GLU A 90 21.14 1.00 10.17
C GLU A 90 22.29 2.01 10.25
N VAL A 91 21.99 3.31 10.07
CA VAL A 91 22.98 4.39 10.28
C VAL A 91 23.51 4.37 11.71
N GLN A 92 22.64 4.11 12.69
CA GLN A 92 23.04 4.00 14.09
C GLN A 92 23.92 2.77 14.33
N ASN A 93 23.57 1.62 13.78
CA ASN A 93 24.37 0.39 13.91
C ASN A 93 25.74 0.52 13.23
N ARG A 94 25.82 1.13 12.04
CA ARG A 94 27.11 1.43 11.39
C ARG A 94 27.97 2.34 12.26
N ARG A 95 27.41 3.42 12.79
CA ARG A 95 28.14 4.31 13.72
C ARG A 95 28.64 3.58 14.97
N ILE A 96 27.85 2.66 15.53
CA ILE A 96 28.29 1.86 16.68
C ILE A 96 29.47 0.97 16.25
N MET A 97 29.34 0.26 15.13
CA MET A 97 30.40 -0.62 14.62
C MET A 97 31.70 0.13 14.30
N ASP A 98 31.61 1.33 13.72
CA ASP A 98 32.79 2.18 13.43
C ASP A 98 33.51 2.64 14.72
N ASN A 99 32.77 2.78 15.83
CA ASN A 99 33.31 3.19 17.13
C ASN A 99 33.83 2.02 17.98
N VAL A 100 33.65 0.77 17.56
CA VAL A 100 34.24 -0.40 18.24
C VAL A 100 35.56 -0.73 17.57
N GLU A 101 36.68 -0.16 18.05
CA GLU A 101 38.00 -0.73 17.78
C GLU A 101 38.06 -2.13 18.42
N ILE A 102 38.10 -3.17 17.59
CA ILE A 102 38.36 -4.54 18.07
C ILE A 102 39.83 -4.58 18.51
N PRO A 103 40.15 -4.79 19.80
CA PRO A 103 41.53 -4.95 20.23
C PRO A 103 42.12 -6.14 19.49
N LYS A 104 43.19 -5.92 18.73
CA LYS A 104 43.95 -7.02 18.12
C LYS A 104 44.58 -7.83 19.25
N ALA A 105 44.16 -9.09 19.38
CA ALA A 105 44.82 -10.09 20.21
C ALA A 105 46.20 -10.45 19.64
#